data_AF-A0A1Y0CW66-F1
#
_entry.id   AF-A0A1Y0CW66-F1
#
_cell.length_a   1.000
_cell.length_b   1.000
_cell.length_c   1.000
_cell.angle_alpha   90.00
_cell.angle_beta   90.00
_cell.angle_gamma   90.00
#
_symmetry.space_group_name_H-M   'P 1'
#
loop_
_entity.id
_entity.type
_entity.pdbx_description
1 polymer ?
#
loop_
_entity_poly.entity_id
_entity_poly.type
_entity_poly.pdbx_seq_one_letter_code
_entity_poly.pdbx_strand_id
1 'polypeptide(L)'
;MSKKLILVRYDLEDEIPIDESSENVLAAYIPDELVDWIEENDFISELEIKESKGEEADIPVSIIKDESLSYVENILRHVDNTLVRFVEEVKLQTKDGLLVSKALDEEFSNLLIWLKIREILKEKESQYSDDISIKLVVG
;
A
#
# COMPACT_ATOMS: atom_id res chain seq x y z
N MET A 1 -5.03 4.63 14.85
CA MET A 1 -5.38 5.59 13.78
C MET A 1 -5.34 4.81 12.48
N SER A 2 -6.25 5.06 11.54
CA SER A 2 -6.24 4.37 10.24
C SER A 2 -5.06 4.86 9.39
N LYS A 3 -4.14 3.97 9.03
CA LYS A 3 -3.05 4.26 8.07
C LYS A 3 -3.58 4.21 6.63
N LYS A 4 -2.81 4.74 5.69
CA LYS A 4 -3.01 4.64 4.24
C LYS A 4 -1.77 4.08 3.57
N LEU A 5 -1.99 3.38 2.46
CA LEU A 5 -0.97 3.11 1.45
C LEU A 5 -1.12 4.17 0.36
N ILE A 6 -0.04 4.89 0.08
CA ILE A 6 -0.04 6.01 -0.84
C ILE A 6 1.06 5.80 -1.87
N LEU A 7 0.71 5.85 -3.15
CA LEU A 7 1.66 5.94 -4.24
C LEU A 7 1.94 7.41 -4.51
N VAL A 8 3.15 7.86 -4.19
CA VAL A 8 3.53 9.28 -4.23
C VAL A 8 4.65 9.47 -5.25
N ARG A 9 4.53 10.52 -6.06
CA ARG A 9 5.59 11.03 -6.94
C ARG A 9 6.27 12.22 -6.29
N TYR A 10 7.59 12.29 -6.44
CA TYR A 10 8.41 13.43 -6.00
C TYR A 10 9.35 13.87 -7.13
N ASP A 11 9.70 15.15 -7.16
CA ASP A 11 10.95 15.60 -7.74
C ASP A 11 12.11 15.15 -6.85
N LEU A 12 13.26 14.88 -7.47
CA LEU A 12 14.46 14.45 -6.77
C LEU A 12 15.56 15.51 -6.89
N GLU A 13 16.24 15.79 -5.78
CA GLU A 13 17.48 16.56 -5.74
C GLU A 13 18.57 15.72 -5.10
N ASP A 14 19.63 15.43 -5.85
CA ASP A 14 20.69 14.51 -5.45
C ASP A 14 20.15 13.14 -4.96
N GLU A 15 19.16 12.60 -5.68
CA GLU A 15 18.44 11.35 -5.37
C GLU A 15 17.55 11.40 -4.12
N ILE A 16 17.45 12.54 -3.44
CA ILE A 16 16.60 12.74 -2.26
C ILE A 16 15.26 13.37 -2.70
N PRO A 17 14.09 12.82 -2.28
CA PRO A 17 12.79 13.41 -2.56
C PRO A 17 12.57 14.79 -1.92
N ILE A 18 11.77 15.63 -2.57
CA ILE A 18 11.40 16.97 -2.07
C ILE A 18 9.89 17.02 -1.76
N ASP A 19 9.51 17.33 -0.52
CA ASP A 19 8.13 17.30 -0.04
C ASP A 19 7.21 18.28 -0.80
N GLU A 20 7.69 19.49 -1.11
CA GLU A 20 6.91 20.51 -1.83
C GLU A 20 6.47 20.07 -3.25
N SER A 21 7.12 19.05 -3.79
CA SER A 21 6.83 18.47 -5.11
C SER A 21 5.92 17.24 -5.04
N SER A 22 5.52 16.82 -3.84
CA SER A 22 4.76 15.59 -3.63
C SER A 22 3.41 15.59 -4.36
N GLU A 23 3.20 14.56 -5.16
CA GLU A 23 1.94 14.32 -5.87
C GLU A 23 1.40 12.92 -5.51
N ASN A 24 0.20 12.89 -4.93
CA ASN A 24 -0.51 11.64 -4.66
C ASN A 24 -1.08 11.06 -5.96
N VAL A 25 -0.45 9.99 -6.48
CA VAL A 25 -0.92 9.28 -7.67
C VAL A 25 -2.13 8.43 -7.35
N LEU A 26 -2.02 7.59 -6.31
CA LEU A 26 -3.11 6.75 -5.80
C LEU A 26 -3.02 6.66 -4.27
N ALA A 27 -4.16 6.48 -3.61
CA ALA A 27 -4.21 6.29 -2.16
C ALA A 27 -5.38 5.40 -1.75
N ALA A 28 -5.13 4.51 -0.79
CA ALA A 28 -6.16 3.71 -0.16
C ALA A 28 -5.89 3.58 1.34
N TYR A 29 -6.95 3.42 2.13
CA TYR A 29 -6.79 2.98 3.51
C TYR A 29 -6.20 1.57 3.53
N ILE A 30 -5.28 1.33 4.46
CA ILE A 30 -4.65 0.04 4.66
C ILE A 30 -5.15 -0.55 5.99
N PRO A 31 -5.57 -1.83 6.03
CA PRO A 31 -5.97 -2.48 7.27
C PRO A 31 -4.75 -2.74 8.15
N ASP A 32 -4.95 -2.67 9.47
CA ASP A 32 -3.89 -2.89 10.46
C ASP A 32 -3.23 -4.28 10.27
N GLU A 33 -4.00 -5.32 9.90
CA GLU A 33 -3.47 -6.66 9.57
C GLU A 33 -2.36 -6.63 8.51
N LEU A 34 -2.50 -5.80 7.47
CA LEU A 34 -1.48 -5.70 6.43
C LEU A 34 -0.27 -4.89 6.91
N VAL A 35 -0.50 -3.84 7.69
CA VAL A 35 0.57 -3.02 8.28
C VAL A 35 1.45 -3.88 9.17
N ASP A 36 0.84 -4.60 10.10
CA ASP A 36 1.54 -5.50 11.02
C ASP A 36 2.35 -6.54 10.24
N TRP A 37 1.74 -7.15 9.21
CA TRP A 37 2.44 -8.13 8.37
C TRP A 37 3.64 -7.53 7.62
N ILE A 38 3.52 -6.32 7.07
CA ILE A 38 4.63 -5.63 6.39
C ILE A 38 5.76 -5.30 7.37
N GLU A 39 5.41 -4.82 8.57
CA GLU A 39 6.37 -4.51 9.65
C GLU A 39 7.09 -5.79 10.15
N GLU A 40 6.36 -6.88 10.39
CA GLU A 40 6.91 -8.17 10.83
C GLU A 40 7.87 -8.80 9.81
N ASN A 41 7.65 -8.55 8.52
CA ASN A 41 8.51 -9.05 7.45
C ASN A 41 9.64 -8.07 7.07
N ASP A 42 9.80 -6.98 7.82
CA ASP A 42 10.85 -5.96 7.61
C ASP A 42 10.81 -5.37 6.19
N PHE A 43 9.61 -5.06 5.70
CA PHE A 43 9.41 -4.46 4.37
C PHE A 43 9.32 -2.93 4.41
N ILE A 44 9.37 -2.30 5.58
CA ILE A 44 9.35 -0.84 5.74
C ILE A 44 10.77 -0.33 5.96
N SER A 45 11.15 0.74 5.25
CA SER A 45 12.31 1.57 5.57
C SER A 45 11.88 3.00 5.86
N GLU A 46 12.72 3.71 6.60
CA GLU A 46 12.60 5.17 6.73
C GLU A 46 13.40 5.82 5.61
N LEU A 47 12.78 6.81 4.95
CA LEU A 47 13.41 7.66 3.95
C LEU A 47 13.32 9.10 4.44
N GLU A 48 14.43 9.81 4.44
CA GLU A 48 14.45 11.26 4.69
C GLU A 48 14.01 12.00 3.42
N ILE A 49 13.09 12.94 3.58
CA ILE A 49 12.58 13.84 2.55
C ILE A 49 13.01 15.27 2.91
N LYS A 50 13.37 16.07 1.90
CA LYS A 50 13.65 17.50 2.06
C LYS A 50 12.34 18.28 2.12
N GLU A 51 12.16 19.15 3.11
CA GLU A 51 11.06 20.12 3.11
C GLU A 51 11.05 21.00 1.85
N SER A 52 12.22 21.51 1.44
CA SER A 52 12.34 22.40 0.29
C SER A 52 13.63 22.21 -0.50
N LYS A 53 13.63 22.72 -1.74
CA LYS A 53 14.78 22.58 -2.64
C LYS A 53 16.02 23.34 -2.15
N GLY A 54 17.17 22.66 -2.16
CA GLY A 54 18.46 23.22 -1.72
C GLY A 54 18.71 23.11 -0.21
N GLU A 55 17.82 22.48 0.54
CA GLU A 55 17.99 22.22 1.98
C GLU A 55 18.49 20.78 2.24
N GLU A 56 18.91 20.52 3.48
CA GLU A 56 19.24 19.16 3.95
C GLU A 56 17.94 18.39 4.24
N ALA A 57 17.97 17.06 4.11
CA ALA A 57 16.79 16.23 4.37
C ALA A 57 16.44 16.22 5.86
N ASP A 58 15.16 16.31 6.19
CA ASP A 58 14.72 16.61 7.56
C ASP A 58 13.48 15.84 8.02
N ILE A 59 12.63 15.39 7.10
CA ILE A 59 11.39 14.66 7.42
C ILE A 59 11.57 13.15 7.19
N PRO A 60 11.54 12.31 8.24
CA PRO A 60 11.51 10.86 8.06
C PRO A 60 10.10 10.40 7.66
N VAL A 61 10.02 9.59 6.61
CA VAL A 61 8.77 8.98 6.12
C VAL A 61 8.93 7.48 5.97
N SER A 62 7.93 6.72 6.43
CA SER A 62 7.89 5.27 6.26
C SER A 62 7.50 4.88 4.84
N ILE A 63 8.39 4.20 4.14
CA ILE A 63 8.19 3.69 2.79
C ILE A 63 8.30 2.17 2.73
N ILE A 64 7.66 1.55 1.75
CA ILE A 64 7.96 0.17 1.39
C ILE A 64 9.32 0.14 0.70
N LYS A 65 10.22 -0.72 1.16
CA LYS A 65 11.55 -0.94 0.59
C LYS A 65 11.43 -1.26 -0.91
N ASP A 66 12.00 -0.41 -1.77
CA ASP A 66 12.00 -0.59 -3.23
C ASP A 66 13.35 -1.07 -3.78
N GLU A 67 14.35 -1.25 -2.89
CA GLU A 67 15.70 -1.75 -3.21
C GLU A 67 15.71 -3.16 -3.83
N SER A 68 14.59 -3.87 -3.74
CA SER A 68 14.35 -5.12 -4.45
C SER A 68 12.90 -5.21 -4.91
N LEU A 69 12.67 -5.39 -6.22
CA LEU A 69 11.35 -5.67 -6.81
C LEU A 69 10.58 -6.79 -6.08
N SER A 70 11.31 -7.68 -5.41
CA SER A 70 10.73 -8.79 -4.65
C SER A 70 9.83 -8.37 -3.49
N TYR A 71 10.02 -7.19 -2.87
CA TYR A 71 9.20 -6.77 -1.73
C TYR A 71 7.78 -6.43 -2.14
N VAL A 72 7.61 -5.60 -3.18
CA VAL A 72 6.28 -5.25 -3.72
C VAL A 72 5.57 -6.50 -4.23
N GLU A 73 6.30 -7.39 -4.92
CA GLU A 73 5.74 -8.67 -5.40
C GLU A 73 5.27 -9.55 -4.22
N ASN A 74 6.04 -9.62 -3.13
CA ASN A 74 5.68 -10.40 -1.94
C ASN A 74 4.43 -9.84 -1.25
N ILE A 75 4.33 -8.52 -1.11
CA ILE A 75 3.14 -7.86 -0.55
C ILE A 75 1.94 -8.11 -1.47
N LEU A 76 2.10 -7.96 -2.79
CA LEU A 76 1.05 -8.24 -3.76
C LEU A 76 0.56 -9.69 -3.66
N ARG A 77 1.46 -10.65 -3.51
CA ARG A 77 1.13 -12.06 -3.33
C ARG A 77 0.36 -12.32 -2.04
N HIS A 78 0.74 -11.67 -0.94
CA HIS A 78 -0.01 -11.73 0.31
C HIS A 78 -1.43 -11.18 0.13
N VAL A 79 -1.57 -10.00 -0.49
CA VAL A 79 -2.86 -9.38 -0.80
C VAL A 79 -3.73 -10.28 -1.69
N ASP A 80 -3.15 -10.88 -2.73
CA ASP A 80 -3.86 -11.81 -3.62
C ASP A 80 -4.38 -13.04 -2.86
N ASN A 81 -3.57 -13.63 -1.97
CA ASN A 81 -4.00 -14.75 -1.13
C ASN A 81 -5.14 -14.36 -0.18
N THR A 82 -5.07 -13.17 0.41
CA THR A 82 -6.12 -12.65 1.30
C THR A 82 -7.43 -12.40 0.55
N LEU A 83 -7.37 -11.87 -0.67
CA LEU A 83 -8.54 -11.69 -1.53
C LEU A 83 -9.19 -13.03 -1.91
N VAL A 84 -8.40 -14.05 -2.23
CA VAL A 84 -8.92 -15.40 -2.50
C VAL A 84 -9.62 -15.97 -1.27
N ARG A 85 -9.03 -15.81 -0.07
CA ARG A 85 -9.64 -16.23 1.20
C ARG A 85 -11.03 -15.60 1.40
N PHE A 86 -11.18 -14.28 1.19
CA PHE A 86 -12.49 -13.62 1.33
C PHE A 86 -13.55 -14.19 0.37
N VAL A 87 -13.18 -14.47 -0.89
CA VAL A 87 -14.11 -15.07 -1.85
C VAL A 87 -14.56 -16.46 -1.40
N GLU A 88 -13.68 -17.26 -0.83
CA GLU A 88 -14.00 -18.58 -0.29
C GLU A 88 -14.92 -18.50 0.94
N GLU A 89 -14.67 -17.55 1.84
CA GLU A 89 -15.49 -17.32 3.04
C GLU A 89 -16.92 -16.90 2.68
N VAL A 90 -17.09 -15.95 1.76
CA VAL A 90 -18.42 -15.54 1.27
C VAL A 90 -19.14 -16.71 0.62
N LYS A 91 -18.44 -17.53 -0.17
CA LYS A 91 -19.02 -18.74 -0.79
C LYS A 91 -19.52 -19.76 0.24
N LEU A 92 -18.83 -19.91 1.36
CA LEU A 92 -19.27 -20.79 2.46
C LEU A 92 -20.53 -20.24 3.14
N GLN A 93 -20.55 -18.94 3.45
CA GLN A 93 -21.68 -18.30 4.14
C GLN A 93 -22.96 -18.27 3.30
N THR A 94 -22.83 -18.15 1.97
CA THR A 94 -23.97 -18.16 1.05
C THR A 94 -24.58 -19.54 0.79
N LYS A 95 -23.85 -20.62 1.11
CA LYS A 95 -24.28 -22.01 0.81
C LYS A 95 -25.41 -22.50 1.73
N ASP A 96 -25.50 -21.99 2.94
CA ASP A 96 -26.49 -22.42 3.96
C ASP A 96 -27.75 -21.54 4.01
N GLY A 97 -27.94 -20.65 3.02
CA GLY A 97 -29.24 -20.03 2.72
C GLY A 97 -29.68 -18.87 3.62
N LEU A 98 -28.93 -18.54 4.68
CA LEU A 98 -29.23 -17.39 5.54
C LEU A 98 -28.26 -16.22 5.24
N LEU A 99 -28.63 -15.41 4.24
CA LEU A 99 -27.90 -14.18 3.91
C LEU A 99 -28.26 -13.09 4.94
N VAL A 100 -27.34 -12.77 5.84
CA VAL A 100 -27.47 -11.58 6.71
C VAL A 100 -26.92 -10.39 5.94
N SER A 101 -27.81 -9.57 5.35
CA SER A 101 -27.43 -8.42 4.50
C SER A 101 -26.34 -7.53 5.11
N LYS A 102 -26.43 -7.23 6.41
CA LYS A 102 -25.47 -6.37 7.08
C LYS A 102 -24.06 -6.98 7.14
N ALA A 103 -23.97 -8.29 7.37
CA ALA A 103 -22.67 -8.99 7.40
C ALA A 103 -22.04 -8.99 6.01
N LEU A 104 -22.83 -9.19 4.95
CA LEU A 104 -22.35 -9.10 3.57
C LEU A 104 -21.84 -7.71 3.21
N ASP A 105 -22.52 -6.65 3.65
CA ASP A 105 -22.08 -5.28 3.39
C ASP A 105 -20.72 -4.97 4.05
N GLU A 106 -20.49 -5.50 5.25
CA GLU A 106 -19.19 -5.42 5.95
C GLU A 106 -18.10 -6.19 5.18
N GLU A 107 -18.39 -7.42 4.75
CA GLU A 107 -17.45 -8.23 3.95
C GLU A 107 -17.11 -7.58 2.60
N PHE A 108 -18.09 -7.02 1.89
CA PHE A 108 -17.84 -6.31 0.64
C PHE A 108 -17.05 -5.01 0.86
N SER A 109 -17.26 -4.33 1.97
CA SER A 109 -16.48 -3.15 2.34
C SER A 109 -15.01 -3.51 2.59
N ASN A 110 -14.76 -4.61 3.31
CA ASN A 110 -13.42 -5.14 3.51
C ASN A 110 -12.78 -5.55 2.18
N LEU A 111 -13.50 -6.31 1.35
CA LEU A 111 -13.02 -6.72 0.02
C LEU A 111 -12.63 -5.52 -0.84
N LEU A 112 -13.44 -4.45 -0.82
CA LEU A 112 -13.15 -3.22 -1.57
C LEU A 112 -11.85 -2.56 -1.11
N ILE A 113 -11.56 -2.56 0.19
CA ILE A 113 -10.30 -2.02 0.73
C ILE A 113 -9.11 -2.81 0.16
N TRP A 114 -9.15 -4.14 0.24
CA TRP A 114 -8.08 -4.99 -0.27
C TRP A 114 -7.91 -4.91 -1.79
N LEU A 115 -9.00 -4.76 -2.54
CA LEU A 115 -8.94 -4.57 -4.00
C LEU A 115 -8.25 -3.24 -4.38
N LYS A 116 -8.50 -2.16 -3.63
CA LYS A 116 -7.83 -0.87 -3.86
C LYS A 116 -6.33 -0.94 -3.54
N ILE A 117 -5.96 -1.64 -2.47
CA ILE A 117 -4.55 -1.88 -2.13
C ILE A 117 -3.87 -2.65 -3.27
N ARG A 118 -4.51 -3.70 -3.76
CA ARG A 118 -4.01 -4.47 -4.91
C ARG A 118 -3.81 -3.62 -6.15
N GLU A 119 -4.75 -2.72 -6.45
CA GLU A 119 -4.64 -1.78 -7.57
C GLU A 119 -3.38 -0.91 -7.43
N ILE A 120 -3.15 -0.33 -6.26
CA ILE A 120 -1.95 0.49 -5.98
C ILE A 120 -0.66 -0.31 -6.16
N LEU A 121 -0.60 -1.53 -5.60
CA LEU A 121 0.59 -2.38 -5.69
C LEU A 121 0.88 -2.79 -7.14
N LYS A 122 -0.17 -3.14 -7.90
CA LYS A 122 -0.04 -3.46 -9.33
C LYS A 122 0.38 -2.26 -10.16
N GLU A 123 -0.13 -1.07 -9.85
CA GLU A 123 0.28 0.16 -10.51
C GLU A 123 1.77 0.40 -10.29
N LYS A 124 2.25 0.31 -9.04
CA LYS A 124 3.69 0.42 -8.73
C LYS A 124 4.51 -0.65 -9.46
N GLU A 125 4.11 -1.91 -9.41
CA GLU A 125 4.84 -3.03 -10.03
C GLU A 125 4.89 -2.92 -11.56
N SER A 126 3.78 -2.53 -12.21
CA SER A 126 3.68 -2.59 -13.67
C SER A 126 4.09 -1.32 -14.39
N GLN A 127 3.90 -0.15 -13.79
CA GLN A 127 4.18 1.15 -14.44
C GLN A 127 5.42 1.84 -13.88
N TYR A 128 5.78 1.57 -12.63
CA TYR A 128 6.79 2.35 -11.88
C TYR A 128 7.84 1.45 -11.21
N SER A 129 8.08 0.23 -11.73
CA SER A 129 8.97 -0.78 -11.15
C SER A 129 10.35 -0.22 -10.79
N ASP A 130 10.94 0.53 -11.72
CA ASP A 130 12.31 1.05 -11.64
C ASP A 130 12.34 2.58 -11.50
N ASP A 131 11.18 3.21 -11.27
CA ASP A 131 11.07 4.65 -11.12
C ASP A 131 11.33 5.06 -9.65
N ILE A 132 12.53 5.59 -9.42
CA ILE A 132 12.98 6.07 -8.12
C ILE A 132 12.25 7.33 -7.64
N SER A 133 11.57 8.05 -8.54
CA SER A 133 10.77 9.23 -8.19
C SER A 133 9.40 8.86 -7.60
N ILE A 134 9.02 7.58 -7.71
CA ILE A 134 7.73 7.06 -7.26
C ILE A 134 7.93 6.12 -6.07
N LYS A 135 7.40 6.49 -4.91
CA LYS A 135 7.51 5.72 -3.67
C LYS A 135 6.15 5.23 -3.19
N LEU A 136 6.14 4.06 -2.54
CA LEU A 136 4.99 3.56 -1.79
C LEU A 136 5.17 3.97 -0.33
N VAL A 137 4.38 4.92 0.13
CA VAL A 137 4.39 5.47 1.48
C VAL A 137 3.32 4.79 2.33
N VAL A 138 3.63 4.49 3.59
CA VAL A 138 2.67 4.02 4.59
C VAL A 138 2.52 5.11 5.66
N GLY A 139 1.36 5.79 5.71
CA GLY A 139 1.15 6.96 6.57
C GLY A 139 -0.30 7.19 7.00
#